data_AF-A0A358GCB7-F1
#
_entry.id   AF-A0A358GCB7-F1
#
_cell.length_a   1.000
_cell.length_b   1.000
_cell.length_c   1.000
_cell.angle_alpha   90.00
_cell.angle_beta   90.00
_cell.angle_gamma   90.00
#
_symmetry.space_group_name_H-M   'P 1'
#
loop_
_entity.id
_entity.type
_entity.pdbx_description
1 polymer ?
#
loop_
_entity_poly.entity_id
_entity_poly.type
_entity_poly.pdbx_seq_one_letter_code
_entity_poly.pdbx_strand_id
1 'polypeptide(L)'
;MKDLTPEHPELERIIETVEVGNVLDETQQHEQALIYYNQAWGMLPEPKTNWEMASWIASCHVNAHMDLEQYTLAKPWAEIAL
;
A
#
# COMPACT_ATOMS: atom_id res chain seq x y z
N MET A 1 15.44 -5.77 -4.65
CA MET A 1 14.00 -6.08 -4.69
C MET A 1 13.84 -7.47 -5.27
N LYS A 2 12.91 -8.27 -4.73
CA LYS A 2 12.44 -9.46 -5.42
C LYS A 2 11.23 -9.07 -6.25
N ASP A 3 11.29 -9.31 -7.56
CA ASP A 3 10.15 -9.10 -8.44
C ASP A 3 9.18 -10.27 -8.24
N LEU A 4 7.90 -9.94 -8.16
CA LEU A 4 6.87 -10.93 -8.42
C LEU A 4 6.75 -11.01 -9.94
N THR A 5 7.26 -12.09 -10.53
CA THR A 5 7.21 -12.29 -11.99
C THR A 5 5.76 -12.48 -12.49
N PRO A 6 5.47 -12.29 -13.80
CA PRO A 6 4.11 -12.23 -14.37
C PRO A 6 3.23 -13.50 -14.23
N GLU A 7 3.71 -14.53 -13.55
CA GLU A 7 3.01 -15.81 -13.35
C GLU A 7 2.57 -16.01 -11.88
N HIS A 8 2.37 -14.92 -11.13
CA HIS A 8 1.88 -14.99 -9.75
C HIS A 8 0.49 -14.35 -9.62
N PRO A 9 -0.59 -15.15 -9.58
CA PRO A 9 -1.95 -14.67 -9.31
C PRO A 9 -2.08 -13.89 -7.99
N GLU A 10 -1.12 -14.08 -7.09
CA GLU A 10 -1.01 -13.36 -5.82
C GLU A 10 -0.57 -11.92 -6.02
N LEU A 11 0.31 -11.65 -6.99
CA LEU A 11 0.71 -10.29 -7.33
C LEU A 11 -0.45 -9.51 -7.95
N GLU A 12 -1.14 -10.11 -8.93
CA GLU A 12 -2.28 -9.47 -9.59
C GLU A 12 -3.33 -9.03 -8.56
N ARG A 13 -3.65 -9.90 -7.59
CA ARG A 13 -4.57 -9.56 -6.49
C ARG A 13 -4.06 -8.41 -5.61
N ILE A 14 -2.76 -8.35 -5.31
CA ILE A 14 -2.18 -7.24 -4.55
C ILE A 14 -2.32 -5.95 -5.34
N ILE A 15 -1.95 -5.95 -6.63
CA ILE A 15 -2.06 -4.78 -7.52
C ILE A 15 -3.52 -4.31 -7.59
N GLU A 16 -4.46 -5.20 -7.91
CA GLU A 16 -5.89 -4.88 -7.97
C GLU A 16 -6.40 -4.29 -6.65
N THR A 17 -5.94 -4.82 -5.51
CA THR A 17 -6.33 -4.31 -4.19
C THR A 17 -5.80 -2.91 -3.96
N VAL A 18 -4.53 -2.63 -4.32
CA VAL A 18 -3.94 -1.29 -4.21
C VAL A 18 -4.66 -0.31 -5.14
N GLU A 19 -4.95 -0.70 -6.38
CA GLU A 19 -5.62 0.18 -7.35
C GLU A 19 -7.05 0.54 -6.93
N VAL A 20 -7.81 -0.38 -6.30
CA VAL A 20 -9.10 -0.03 -5.70
C VAL A 20 -8.92 1.01 -4.59
N GLY A 21 -7.88 0.86 -3.76
CA GLY A 21 -7.50 1.87 -2.77
C GLY A 21 -7.18 3.22 -3.41
N ASN A 22 -6.38 3.25 -4.48
CA ASN A 22 -6.00 4.47 -5.19
C ASN A 22 -7.24 5.22 -5.73
N VAL A 23 -8.18 4.51 -6.35
CA VAL A 23 -9.43 5.13 -6.85
C VAL A 23 -10.26 5.75 -5.72
N LEU A 24 -10.30 5.11 -4.55
CA LEU A 24 -10.96 5.67 -3.38
C LEU A 24 -10.24 6.92 -2.87
N ASP A 25 -8.91 6.88 -2.82
CA ASP A 25 -8.05 7.98 -2.37
C ASP A 25 -8.17 9.21 -3.28
N GLU A 26 -8.13 9.01 -4.60
CA GLU A 26 -8.34 10.04 -5.63
C GLU A 26 -9.73 10.69 -5.53
N THR A 27 -10.71 9.98 -4.96
CA THR A 27 -12.07 10.50 -4.71
C THR A 27 -12.26 11.01 -3.28
N GLN A 28 -11.16 11.28 -2.56
CA GLN A 28 -11.11 11.78 -1.18
C GLN A 28 -11.70 10.84 -0.12
N GLN A 29 -11.87 9.56 -0.46
CA GLN A 29 -12.33 8.52 0.47
C GLN A 29 -11.13 7.86 1.16
N HIS A 30 -10.25 8.68 1.75
CA HIS A 30 -8.96 8.26 2.31
C HIS A 30 -9.08 7.15 3.38
N GLU A 31 -10.09 7.23 4.25
CA GLU A 31 -10.32 6.19 5.26
C GLU A 31 -10.68 4.84 4.64
N GLN A 32 -11.48 4.82 3.57
CA GLN A 32 -11.76 3.60 2.82
C GLN A 32 -10.53 3.12 2.05
N ALA A 33 -9.74 4.02 1.46
CA ALA A 33 -8.50 3.67 0.77
C ALA A 33 -7.52 2.93 1.71
N LEU A 34 -7.36 3.42 2.94
CA LEU A 34 -6.53 2.78 3.97
C LEU A 34 -6.97 1.34 4.29
N ILE A 35 -8.27 1.00 4.18
CA ILE A 35 -8.71 -0.40 4.36
C ILE A 35 -8.09 -1.30 3.29
N TYR A 36 -8.10 -0.86 2.03
CA TYR A 36 -7.54 -1.61 0.91
C TYR A 36 -6.02 -1.67 0.97
N TYR A 37 -5.35 -0.56 1.31
CA TYR A 37 -3.89 -0.57 1.47
C TYR A 37 -3.45 -1.50 2.60
N ASN A 38 -4.17 -1.55 3.72
CA ASN A 38 -3.91 -2.51 4.80
C ASN A 38 -4.12 -3.96 4.35
N GLN A 39 -5.13 -4.24 3.51
CA GLN A 39 -5.34 -5.56 2.93
C GLN A 39 -4.17 -5.95 2.01
N ALA A 40 -3.76 -5.07 1.11
CA ALA A 40 -2.61 -5.30 0.22
C ALA A 40 -1.31 -5.54 1.01
N TRP A 41 -1.07 -4.77 2.07
CA TRP A 41 0.08 -4.99 2.96
C TRP A 41 0.02 -6.37 3.64
N GLY A 42 -1.16 -6.78 4.09
CA GLY A 42 -1.38 -8.09 4.71
C GLY A 42 -1.10 -9.27 3.77
N MET A 43 -1.31 -9.09 2.46
CA MET A 43 -1.05 -10.09 1.44
C MET A 43 0.44 -10.31 1.13
N LEU A 44 1.32 -9.35 1.46
CA LEU A 44 2.76 -9.49 1.20
C LEU A 44 3.37 -10.62 2.04
N PRO A 45 4.18 -11.52 1.44
CA PRO A 45 4.90 -12.54 2.19
C PRO A 45 5.96 -11.93 3.12
N GLU A 46 6.24 -12.62 4.23
CA GLU A 46 7.29 -12.16 5.16
C GLU A 46 8.72 -12.45 4.65
N PRO A 47 9.70 -11.58 4.92
CA PRO A 47 9.52 -10.23 5.50
C PRO A 47 9.00 -9.25 4.44
N LYS A 48 7.93 -8.52 4.76
CA LYS A 48 7.20 -7.67 3.78
C LYS A 48 8.08 -6.68 3.04
N THR A 49 9.02 -6.05 3.74
CA THR A 49 9.90 -5.01 3.21
C THR A 49 10.92 -5.50 2.16
N ASN A 50 11.02 -6.81 1.91
CA ASN A 50 11.88 -7.35 0.84
C ASN A 50 11.22 -7.31 -0.55
N TRP A 51 9.91 -7.05 -0.62
CA TRP A 51 9.14 -7.04 -1.86
C TRP A 51 9.03 -5.63 -2.43
N GLU A 52 9.11 -5.51 -3.77
CA GLU A 52 9.01 -4.22 -4.45
C GLU A 52 7.71 -3.47 -4.14
N MET A 53 6.60 -4.22 -4.08
CA MET A 53 5.27 -3.69 -3.76
C MET A 53 5.20 -3.03 -2.37
N ALA A 54 6.11 -3.35 -1.45
CA ALA A 54 6.09 -2.79 -0.10
C ALA A 54 6.28 -1.27 -0.10
N SER A 55 7.21 -0.74 -0.90
CA SER A 55 7.45 0.72 -0.98
C SER A 55 6.25 1.43 -1.62
N TRP A 56 5.60 0.82 -2.62
CA TRP A 56 4.40 1.38 -3.24
C TRP A 56 3.22 1.43 -2.26
N ILE A 57 2.89 0.31 -1.62
CA ILE A 57 1.81 0.23 -0.61
C ILE A 57 2.09 1.19 0.54
N ALA A 58 3.35 1.31 0.98
CA ALA A 58 3.73 2.25 2.03
C ALA A 58 3.53 3.71 1.58
N SER A 59 3.90 4.05 0.34
CA SER A 59 3.67 5.39 -0.23
C SER A 59 2.18 5.74 -0.27
N CYS A 60 1.32 4.78 -0.64
CA CYS A 60 -0.13 4.96 -0.60
C CYS A 60 -0.64 5.24 0.83
N HIS A 61 -0.15 4.53 1.85
CA HIS A 61 -0.50 4.83 3.25
C HIS A 61 0.01 6.21 3.69
N VAL A 62 1.21 6.62 3.28
CA VAL A 62 1.73 7.96 3.58
C VAL A 62 0.77 9.01 3.06
N ASN A 63 0.41 8.94 1.78
CA ASN A 63 -0.46 9.95 1.16
C ASN A 63 -1.83 10.02 1.87
N ALA A 64 -2.51 8.89 2.02
CA ALA A 64 -3.82 8.86 2.66
C ALA A 64 -3.78 9.35 4.13
N HIS A 65 -2.76 8.96 4.91
CA HIS A 65 -2.62 9.48 6.27
C HIS A 65 -2.26 10.97 6.30
N MET A 66 -1.46 11.47 5.36
CA MET A 66 -1.13 12.89 5.27
C MET A 66 -2.35 13.75 4.92
N ASP A 67 -3.20 13.29 3.99
CA ASP A 67 -4.44 13.96 3.60
C ASP A 67 -5.47 13.98 4.74
N LEU A 68 -5.44 12.99 5.63
CA LEU A 68 -6.22 12.95 6.87
C LEU A 68 -5.55 13.69 8.05
N GLU A 69 -4.41 14.37 7.83
CA GLU A 69 -3.62 15.04 8.86
C GLU A 69 -3.11 14.10 9.99
N GLN A 70 -3.01 12.80 9.72
CA GLN A 70 -2.59 11.75 10.65
C GLN A 70 -1.07 11.51 10.60
N TYR A 71 -0.29 12.56 10.82
CA TYR A 71 1.17 12.55 10.64
C TYR A 71 1.92 11.47 11.46
N THR A 72 1.43 11.19 12.67
CA THR A 72 2.01 10.17 13.55
C THR A 72 1.82 8.76 12.98
N LEU A 73 0.73 8.52 12.25
CA LEU A 73 0.46 7.27 11.55
C LEU A 73 1.18 7.20 10.20
N ALA A 74 1.36 8.33 9.51
CA ALA A 74 2.12 8.39 8.25
C ALA A 74 3.60 8.07 8.42
N LYS A 75 4.22 8.49 9.53
CA LYS A 75 5.67 8.36 9.77
C LYS A 75 6.25 6.95 9.56
N PRO A 76 5.75 5.88 10.21
CA PRO A 76 6.31 4.54 10.03
C PRO A 76 6.20 4.05 8.58
N TRP A 77 5.17 4.45 7.85
CA TRP A 77 5.03 4.13 6.42
C TRP A 77 6.05 4.89 5.58
N ALA A 78 6.31 6.16 5.90
CA ALA A 78 7.32 6.95 5.21
C ALA A 78 8.73 6.34 5.34
N GLU A 79 9.04 5.72 6.48
CA GLU A 79 10.32 5.02 6.68
C GLU A 79 10.47 3.77 5.79
N ILE A 80 9.35 3.17 5.35
CA ILE A 80 9.32 2.01 4.45
C ILE A 80 9.31 2.44 2.97
N ALA A 81 8.73 3.60 2.67
CA ALA A 81 8.58 4.10 1.30
C ALA A 81 9.90 4.54 0.65
N LEU A 82 10.92 4.90 1.44
CA LEU A 82 12.26 5.37 1.02
C LEU A 82 13.11 4.27 0.37
#